data_AF-A0A6V7TRP3-F1
#
_entry.id   AF-A0A6V7TRP3-F1
#
_cell.length_a   1.000
_cell.length_b   1.000
_cell.length_c   1.000
_cell.angle_alpha   90.00
_cell.angle_beta   90.00
_cell.angle_gamma   90.00
#
_symmetry.space_group_name_H-M   'P 1'
#
loop_
_entity.id
_entity.type
_entity.pdbx_description
1 polymer ?
#
loop_
_entity_poly.entity_id
_entity_poly.type
_entity_poly.pdbx_seq_one_letter_code
_entity_poly.pdbx_strand_id
1 'polypeptide(L)'
;MNFFALGKFAARFQIAATFAKLLACSIIILTGFYYYFVLGWNEGLKEPMANSKWNAGDLTMGICGGLYAYSGWDILNYGTDEIDRPRRNAPLALLSGILIVFLAYFCINIAYFAVLDVETMKSSNAVAALFSQKTLGGFSEAIPFLIGILLIGSLNSNLFCGSRYMYAAAKQGKN
;
A
#
# COMPACT_ATOMS: atom_id res chain seq x y z
N MET A 1 22.07 2.28 -12.39
CA MET A 1 22.45 2.91 -11.09
C MET A 1 22.68 1.89 -9.96
N ASN A 2 22.97 0.61 -10.25
CA ASN A 2 22.92 -0.48 -9.26
C ASN A 2 24.25 -0.94 -8.65
N PHE A 3 25.40 -0.31 -8.93
CA PHE A 3 26.69 -0.88 -8.49
C PHE A 3 27.63 0.02 -7.67
N PHE A 4 27.40 1.32 -7.52
CA PHE A 4 28.42 2.20 -6.89
C PHE A 4 27.97 3.11 -5.71
N ALA A 5 26.70 3.12 -5.30
CA ALA A 5 26.22 4.03 -4.24
C ALA A 5 25.28 3.39 -3.19
N LEU A 6 25.39 2.07 -2.99
CA LEU A 6 24.37 1.18 -2.40
C LEU A 6 23.90 1.53 -0.97
N GLY A 7 24.75 2.06 -0.10
CA GLY A 7 24.34 2.31 1.30
C GLY A 7 23.60 3.63 1.48
N LYS A 8 24.33 4.74 1.34
CA LYS A 8 23.83 6.08 1.73
C LYS A 8 22.82 6.65 0.75
N PHE A 9 22.99 6.45 -0.56
CA PHE A 9 22.08 7.01 -1.56
C PHE A 9 20.78 6.23 -1.64
N ALA A 10 20.87 4.89 -1.70
CA ALA A 10 19.68 4.04 -1.74
C ALA A 10 18.85 4.15 -0.44
N ALA A 11 19.49 4.24 0.73
CA ALA A 11 18.78 4.46 1.98
C ALA A 11 18.08 5.83 2.03
N ARG A 12 18.75 6.91 1.60
CA ARG A 12 18.12 8.25 1.52
C ARG A 12 16.94 8.27 0.55
N PHE A 13 17.09 7.63 -0.61
CA PHE A 13 16.00 7.48 -1.58
C PHE A 13 14.85 6.66 -0.98
N GLN A 14 15.14 5.58 -0.25
CA GLN A 14 14.12 4.77 0.41
C GLN A 14 13.35 5.56 1.47
N ILE A 15 14.04 6.37 2.28
CA ILE A 15 13.41 7.24 3.26
C ILE A 15 12.48 8.24 2.56
N ALA A 16 12.96 8.89 1.50
CA ALA A 16 12.15 9.81 0.70
C ALA A 16 10.92 9.11 0.09
N ALA A 17 11.07 7.89 -0.44
CA ALA A 17 9.97 7.10 -0.97
C ALA A 17 8.95 6.71 0.11
N THR A 18 9.38 6.41 1.33
CA THR A 18 8.49 6.16 2.47
C THR A 18 7.70 7.40 2.87
N PHE A 19 8.35 8.57 2.93
CA PHE A 19 7.63 9.84 3.16
C PHE A 19 6.62 10.12 2.04
N ALA A 20 7.00 9.89 0.78
CA ALA A 20 6.10 10.04 -0.37
C ALA A 20 4.89 9.09 -0.28
N LYS A 21 5.09 7.83 0.14
CA LYS A 21 4.00 6.87 0.44
C LYS A 21 3.01 7.42 1.44
N LEU A 22 3.52 7.85 2.59
CA LEU A 22 2.68 8.35 3.68
C LEU A 22 1.95 9.63 3.27
N LEU A 23 2.60 10.54 2.55
CA LEU A 23 1.97 11.75 2.02
C LEU A 23 0.86 11.43 1.02
N ALA A 24 1.12 10.57 0.04
CA ALA A 24 0.13 10.19 -0.97
C ALA A 24 -1.10 9.53 -0.32
N CYS A 25 -0.89 8.58 0.59
CA CYS A 25 -1.98 7.96 1.35
C CYS A 25 -2.76 8.99 2.18
N SER A 26 -2.06 9.91 2.86
CA SER A 26 -2.70 10.94 3.68
C SER A 26 -3.54 11.89 2.84
N ILE A 27 -3.04 12.32 1.67
CA ILE A 27 -3.77 13.19 0.74
C ILE A 27 -5.06 12.50 0.27
N ILE A 28 -4.99 11.22 -0.11
CA ILE A 28 -6.16 10.45 -0.56
C ILE A 28 -7.20 10.34 0.56
N ILE A 29 -6.78 9.97 1.77
CA ILE A 29 -7.69 9.81 2.92
C ILE A 29 -8.36 11.16 3.26
N LEU A 30 -7.57 12.23 3.40
CA LEU A 30 -8.08 13.56 3.77
C LEU A 30 -9.01 14.12 2.70
N THR A 31 -8.64 13.98 1.43
CA THR A 31 -9.47 14.45 0.31
C THR A 31 -10.78 13.66 0.25
N GLY A 32 -10.74 12.33 0.33
CA GLY A 32 -11.96 11.53 0.30
C GLY A 32 -12.88 11.82 1.48
N PHE A 33 -12.34 12.02 2.69
CA PHE A 33 -13.14 12.38 3.85
C PHE A 33 -13.69 13.81 3.76
N TYR A 34 -12.93 14.75 3.18
CA TYR A 34 -13.45 16.09 2.89
C TYR A 34 -14.65 16.02 1.95
N TYR A 35 -14.55 15.27 0.85
CA TYR A 35 -15.67 15.09 -0.09
C TYR A 35 -16.87 14.39 0.55
N TYR A 36 -16.63 13.42 1.43
CA TYR A 36 -17.68 12.71 2.15
C TYR A 36 -18.40 13.61 3.17
N PHE A 37 -17.67 14.25 4.08
CA PHE A 37 -18.25 15.00 5.19
C PHE A 37 -18.69 16.42 4.84
N VAL A 38 -17.98 17.11 3.92
CA VAL A 38 -18.24 18.53 3.61
C VAL A 38 -19.14 18.67 2.39
N LEU A 39 -18.86 17.92 1.32
CA LEU A 39 -19.62 17.99 0.07
C LEU A 39 -20.80 17.02 0.04
N GLY A 40 -20.88 16.08 1.00
CA GLY A 40 -21.96 15.10 1.10
C GLY A 40 -21.96 14.07 -0.04
N TRP A 41 -20.83 13.90 -0.74
CA TRP A 41 -20.72 12.92 -1.81
C TRP A 41 -20.67 11.51 -1.23
N ASN A 42 -21.66 10.70 -1.60
CA ASN A 42 -21.81 9.33 -1.12
C ASN A 42 -22.41 8.40 -2.19
N GLU A 43 -22.36 8.79 -3.47
CA GLU A 43 -23.00 8.03 -4.56
C GLU A 43 -22.49 6.58 -4.64
N GLY A 44 -21.17 6.37 -4.53
CA GLY A 44 -20.57 5.03 -4.52
C GLY A 44 -20.83 4.23 -3.23
N LEU A 45 -21.40 4.85 -2.19
CA LEU A 45 -21.71 4.21 -0.90
C LEU A 45 -23.22 3.96 -0.70
N LYS A 46 -24.10 4.43 -1.59
CA LYS A 46 -25.56 4.28 -1.46
C LYS A 46 -26.01 2.83 -1.66
N GLU A 47 -25.40 2.10 -2.59
CA GLU A 47 -25.74 0.70 -2.89
C GLU A 47 -24.50 -0.20 -2.91
N PRO A 48 -23.84 -0.41 -1.75
CA PRO A 48 -22.51 -1.05 -1.69
C PRO A 48 -22.51 -2.54 -2.13
N MET A 49 -23.69 -3.17 -2.17
CA MET A 49 -23.85 -4.58 -2.52
C MET A 49 -24.60 -4.80 -3.85
N ALA A 50 -24.96 -3.72 -4.54
CA ALA A 50 -25.60 -3.84 -5.85
C ALA A 50 -24.64 -4.52 -6.84
N ASN A 51 -25.17 -5.44 -7.65
CA ASN A 51 -24.41 -6.21 -8.64
C ASN A 51 -23.26 -7.08 -8.07
N SER A 52 -23.30 -7.43 -6.78
CA SER A 52 -22.36 -8.35 -6.16
C SER A 52 -22.51 -9.79 -6.67
N LYS A 53 -21.39 -10.40 -7.07
CA LYS A 53 -21.34 -11.81 -7.43
C LYS A 53 -21.00 -12.64 -6.19
N TRP A 54 -21.94 -13.47 -5.75
CA TRP A 54 -21.81 -14.30 -4.55
C TRP A 54 -21.26 -15.71 -4.82
N ASN A 55 -20.77 -15.95 -6.05
CA ASN A 55 -20.19 -17.24 -6.38
C ASN A 55 -18.88 -17.46 -5.61
N ALA A 56 -18.64 -18.68 -5.14
CA ALA A 56 -17.45 -19.05 -4.38
C ALA A 56 -16.14 -18.68 -5.12
N GLY A 57 -16.13 -18.81 -6.46
CA GLY A 57 -14.97 -18.42 -7.29
C GLY A 57 -14.68 -16.92 -7.24
N ASP A 58 -15.70 -16.07 -7.40
CA ASP A 58 -15.56 -14.61 -7.36
C ASP A 58 -15.17 -14.12 -5.95
N LEU A 59 -15.75 -14.72 -4.91
CA LEU A 59 -15.40 -14.44 -3.51
C LEU A 59 -13.94 -14.80 -3.23
N THR A 60 -13.48 -15.96 -3.70
CA THR A 60 -12.09 -16.41 -3.53
C THR A 60 -11.13 -15.45 -4.23
N MET A 61 -11.42 -15.03 -5.46
CA MET A 61 -10.58 -14.07 -6.19
C MET A 61 -10.50 -12.72 -5.47
N GLY A 62 -11.63 -12.22 -4.94
CA GLY A 62 -11.63 -10.99 -4.13
C GLY A 62 -10.76 -11.10 -2.88
N ILE A 63 -10.88 -12.21 -2.15
CA ILE A 63 -10.07 -12.47 -0.95
C ILE A 63 -8.58 -12.60 -1.31
N CYS A 64 -8.23 -13.29 -2.41
CA CYS A 64 -6.85 -13.38 -2.89
C CYS A 64 -6.26 -12.02 -3.24
N GLY A 65 -7.03 -11.13 -3.87
CA GLY A 65 -6.60 -9.75 -4.13
C GLY A 65 -6.36 -8.95 -2.86
N GLY A 66 -7.24 -9.11 -1.86
CA GLY A 66 -7.04 -8.52 -0.53
C GLY A 66 -5.78 -9.04 0.16
N LEU A 67 -5.58 -10.36 0.19
CA LEU A 67 -4.39 -11.01 0.77
C LEU A 67 -3.10 -10.55 0.08
N TYR A 68 -3.12 -10.37 -1.24
CA TYR A 68 -1.98 -9.85 -1.99
C TYR A 68 -1.57 -8.44 -1.51
N ALA A 69 -2.53 -7.57 -1.20
CA ALA A 69 -2.24 -6.23 -0.68
C ALA A 69 -1.56 -6.26 0.71
N TYR A 70 -1.83 -7.30 1.53
CA TYR A 70 -1.17 -7.51 2.83
C TYR A 70 0.11 -8.36 2.75
N SER A 71 0.54 -8.73 1.55
CA SER A 71 1.80 -9.48 1.35
C SER A 71 3.01 -8.64 1.77
N GLY A 72 4.02 -9.29 2.36
CA GLY A 72 5.25 -8.63 2.87
C GLY A 72 5.36 -8.54 4.40
N TRP A 73 4.41 -9.13 5.14
CA TRP A 73 4.48 -9.26 6.60
C TRP A 73 5.64 -10.14 7.07
N ASP A 74 6.08 -11.08 6.23
CA ASP A 74 7.17 -12.00 6.47
C ASP A 74 8.54 -11.30 6.58
N ILE A 75 8.72 -10.19 5.86
CA ILE A 75 9.94 -9.39 5.88
C ILE A 75 10.26 -8.87 7.29
N LEU A 76 9.23 -8.59 8.09
CA LEU A 76 9.37 -8.10 9.47
C LEU A 76 9.99 -9.17 10.39
N ASN A 77 9.78 -10.46 10.09
CA ASN A 77 10.34 -11.53 10.91
C ASN A 77 11.87 -11.58 10.84
N TYR A 78 12.49 -11.14 9.74
CA TYR A 78 13.96 -11.15 9.59
C TYR A 78 14.68 -10.13 10.47
N GLY A 79 14.01 -9.05 10.89
CA GLY A 79 14.58 -8.06 11.81
C GLY A 79 14.40 -8.43 13.28
N THR A 80 13.70 -9.54 13.58
CA THR A 80 13.35 -9.92 14.96
C THR A 80 14.58 -10.16 15.84
N ASP A 81 15.68 -10.64 15.25
CA ASP A 81 16.94 -10.87 15.97
C ASP A 81 17.64 -9.57 16.39
N GLU A 82 17.28 -8.42 15.78
CA GLU A 82 17.78 -7.09 16.12
C GLU A 82 16.88 -6.37 17.16
N ILE A 83 15.74 -6.95 17.53
CA ILE A 83 14.77 -6.37 18.47
C ILE A 83 15.16 -6.72 19.92
N ASP A 84 15.28 -5.71 20.78
CA ASP A 84 15.43 -5.94 22.22
C ASP A 84 14.18 -6.64 22.78
N ARG A 85 14.36 -7.79 23.45
CA ARG A 85 13.30 -8.68 23.97
C ARG A 85 12.30 -9.18 22.90
N PRO A 86 12.73 -10.01 21.94
CA PRO A 86 11.93 -10.43 20.79
C PRO A 86 10.65 -11.18 21.18
N ARG A 87 10.68 -12.03 22.22
CA ARG A 87 9.50 -12.81 22.68
C ARG A 87 8.28 -11.97 23.03
N ARG A 88 8.47 -10.72 23.47
CA ARG A 88 7.36 -9.81 23.84
C ARG A 88 7.16 -8.71 22.79
N ASN A 89 8.26 -8.13 22.30
CA ASN A 89 8.18 -6.95 21.45
C ASN A 89 7.87 -7.28 20.00
N ALA A 90 8.32 -8.43 19.49
CA ALA A 90 8.01 -8.85 18.12
C ALA A 90 6.50 -9.07 17.88
N PRO A 91 5.76 -9.84 18.70
CA PRO A 91 4.33 -10.02 18.47
C PRO A 91 3.52 -8.72 18.65
N LEU A 92 3.92 -7.85 19.60
CA LEU A 92 3.26 -6.55 19.79
C LEU A 92 3.52 -5.61 18.60
N ALA A 93 4.76 -5.55 18.11
CA ALA A 93 5.11 -4.74 16.94
C ALA A 93 4.35 -5.22 15.70
N LEU A 94 4.30 -6.53 15.46
CA LEU A 94 3.55 -7.13 14.35
C LEU A 94 2.05 -6.78 14.45
N LEU A 95 1.43 -7.00 15.62
CA LEU A 95 0.00 -6.71 15.81
C LEU A 95 -0.32 -5.23 15.58
N SER A 96 0.49 -4.33 16.17
CA SER A 96 0.30 -2.88 15.99
C SER A 96 0.49 -2.45 14.53
N GLY A 97 1.49 -3.00 13.84
CA GLY A 97 1.76 -2.70 12.43
C GLY A 97 0.62 -3.16 11.52
N ILE A 98 0.14 -4.38 11.70
CA ILE A 98 -1.00 -4.93 10.94
C ILE A 98 -2.24 -4.06 11.18
N LEU A 99 -2.51 -3.66 12.41
CA LEU A 99 -3.68 -2.85 12.76
C LEU A 99 -3.62 -1.44 12.13
N ILE A 100 -2.44 -0.81 12.10
CA ILE A 100 -2.25 0.49 11.44
C ILE A 100 -2.47 0.37 9.93
N VAL A 101 -1.89 -0.66 9.29
CA VAL A 101 -2.07 -0.90 7.86
C VAL A 101 -3.53 -1.19 7.53
N PHE A 102 -4.20 -1.98 8.36
CA PHE A 102 -5.63 -2.26 8.23
C PHE A 102 -6.47 -0.99 8.23
N LEU A 103 -6.26 -0.11 9.22
CA LEU A 103 -6.98 1.16 9.30
C LEU A 103 -6.68 2.06 8.09
N ALA A 104 -5.43 2.14 7.65
CA ALA A 104 -5.07 2.92 6.48
C ALA A 104 -5.76 2.41 5.21
N TYR A 105 -5.73 1.09 4.97
CA TYR A 105 -6.40 0.48 3.82
C TYR A 105 -7.91 0.64 3.88
N PHE A 106 -8.51 0.49 5.05
CA PHE A 106 -9.94 0.70 5.25
C PHE A 106 -10.33 2.15 4.91
N CYS A 107 -9.60 3.14 5.46
CA CYS A 107 -9.84 4.56 5.18
C CYS A 107 -9.65 4.92 3.71
N ILE A 108 -8.62 4.39 3.04
CA ILE A 108 -8.37 4.64 1.60
C ILE A 108 -9.52 4.07 0.75
N ASN A 109 -9.98 2.85 1.05
CA ASN A 109 -11.09 2.25 0.30
C ASN A 109 -12.38 3.07 0.46
N ILE A 110 -12.69 3.51 1.69
CA ILE A 110 -13.84 4.41 1.94
C ILE A 110 -13.68 5.71 1.17
N ALA A 111 -12.48 6.32 1.20
CA ALA A 111 -12.19 7.55 0.47
C ALA A 111 -12.44 7.39 -1.04
N TYR A 112 -12.04 6.26 -1.63
CA TYR A 112 -12.34 5.99 -3.03
C TYR A 112 -13.83 5.83 -3.31
N PHE A 113 -14.56 5.03 -2.52
CA PHE A 113 -15.99 4.82 -2.73
C PHE A 113 -16.84 6.06 -2.44
N ALA A 114 -16.35 7.01 -1.63
CA ALA A 114 -17.02 8.29 -1.43
C ALA A 114 -17.06 9.15 -2.72
N VAL A 115 -16.09 8.97 -3.62
CA VAL A 115 -15.90 9.84 -4.79
C VAL A 115 -16.12 9.12 -6.13
N LEU A 116 -15.75 7.85 -6.22
CA LEU A 116 -15.79 7.04 -7.43
C LEU A 116 -16.90 6.00 -7.37
N ASP A 117 -17.54 5.78 -8.51
CA ASP A 117 -18.47 4.68 -8.70
C ASP A 117 -17.71 3.36 -8.96
N VAL A 118 -18.28 2.25 -8.51
CA VAL A 118 -17.69 0.90 -8.61
C VAL A 118 -17.39 0.52 -10.07
N GLU A 119 -18.23 0.90 -11.04
CA GLU A 119 -18.00 0.60 -12.46
C GLU A 119 -16.79 1.35 -13.02
N THR A 120 -16.59 2.59 -12.57
CA THR A 120 -15.44 3.39 -12.99
C THR A 120 -14.15 2.86 -12.35
N MET A 121 -14.23 2.36 -11.11
CA MET A 121 -13.09 1.70 -10.46
C MET A 121 -12.71 0.38 -11.15
N LYS A 122 -13.69 -0.41 -11.58
CA LYS A 122 -13.46 -1.70 -12.28
C LYS A 122 -12.86 -1.53 -13.67
N SER A 123 -13.22 -0.46 -14.39
CA SER A 123 -12.70 -0.18 -15.73
C SER A 123 -11.33 0.50 -15.73
N SER A 124 -10.87 1.00 -14.58
CA SER A 124 -9.61 1.73 -14.46
C SER A 124 -8.46 0.86 -13.94
N ASN A 125 -7.34 0.88 -14.64
CA ASN A 125 -6.09 0.25 -14.19
C ASN A 125 -5.41 1.04 -13.04
N ALA A 126 -5.76 2.31 -12.85
CA ALA A 126 -5.11 3.21 -11.88
C ALA A 126 -6.16 4.03 -11.10
N VAL A 127 -6.79 3.38 -10.12
CA VAL A 127 -7.85 3.98 -9.30
C VAL A 127 -7.40 5.27 -8.62
N ALA A 128 -6.17 5.32 -8.09
CA ALA A 128 -5.63 6.51 -7.44
C ALA A 128 -5.45 7.71 -8.40
N ALA A 129 -5.04 7.44 -9.65
CA ALA A 129 -4.90 8.48 -10.67
C ALA A 129 -6.28 9.01 -11.07
N LEU A 130 -7.25 8.13 -11.30
CA LEU A 130 -8.63 8.51 -11.59
C LEU A 130 -9.25 9.33 -10.44
N PHE A 131 -9.03 8.91 -9.19
CA PHE A 131 -9.47 9.64 -8.00
C PHE A 131 -8.90 11.06 -7.99
N SER A 132 -7.60 11.21 -8.28
CA SER A 132 -6.94 12.51 -8.32
C SER A 132 -7.50 13.43 -9.42
N GLN A 133 -7.82 12.87 -10.59
CA GLN A 133 -8.42 13.64 -11.69
C GLN A 133 -9.82 14.15 -11.33
N LYS A 134 -10.59 13.35 -10.60
CA LYS A 134 -11.96 13.73 -10.20
C LYS A 134 -12.02 14.70 -9.01
N THR A 135 -10.96 14.77 -8.19
CA THR A 135 -10.96 15.56 -6.93
C THR A 135 -10.03 16.76 -6.93
N LEU A 136 -8.82 16.63 -7.48
CA LEU A 136 -7.73 17.59 -7.29
C LEU A 136 -7.60 18.60 -8.43
N GLY A 137 -8.43 18.50 -9.47
CA GLY A 137 -8.43 19.43 -10.61
C GLY A 137 -7.04 19.55 -11.23
N GLY A 138 -6.48 20.77 -11.29
CA GLY A 138 -5.16 21.04 -11.87
C GLY A 138 -3.97 20.39 -11.14
N PHE A 139 -4.18 19.83 -9.94
CA PHE A 139 -3.15 19.08 -9.20
C PHE A 139 -3.25 17.55 -9.41
N SER A 140 -4.08 17.09 -10.36
CA SER A 140 -4.30 15.66 -10.65
C SER A 140 -3.03 14.94 -11.05
N GLU A 141 -2.16 15.56 -11.86
CA GLU A 141 -0.93 14.94 -12.39
C GLU A 141 0.14 14.66 -11.31
N ALA A 142 0.05 15.33 -10.16
CA ALA A 142 1.00 15.14 -9.07
C ALA A 142 0.88 13.74 -8.43
N ILE A 143 -0.34 13.18 -8.35
CA ILE A 143 -0.58 11.87 -7.72
C ILE A 143 0.03 10.72 -8.55
N PRO A 144 -0.22 10.59 -9.86
CA PRO A 144 0.43 9.58 -10.69
C PRO A 144 1.96 9.68 -10.65
N PHE A 145 2.51 10.90 -10.64
CA PHE A 145 3.94 11.12 -10.52
C PHE A 145 4.50 10.62 -9.18
N LEU A 146 3.85 10.96 -8.07
CA LEU A 146 4.20 10.47 -6.72
C LEU A 146 4.11 8.94 -6.63
N ILE A 147 3.08 8.34 -7.23
CA ILE A 147 2.92 6.88 -7.31
C ILE A 147 4.06 6.26 -8.11
N GLY A 148 4.50 6.88 -9.21
CA GLY A 148 5.66 6.42 -9.98
C GLY A 148 6.94 6.35 -9.15
N ILE A 149 7.26 7.42 -8.41
CA ILE A 149 8.42 7.47 -7.50
C ILE A 149 8.30 6.37 -6.43
N LEU A 150 7.10 6.20 -5.88
CA LEU A 150 6.78 5.19 -4.87
C LEU A 150 6.99 3.76 -5.37
N LEU A 151 6.59 3.46 -6.60
CA LEU A 151 6.79 2.15 -7.22
C LEU A 151 8.29 1.84 -7.39
N ILE A 152 9.09 2.82 -7.80
CA ILE A 152 10.55 2.69 -7.90
C ILE A 152 11.16 2.42 -6.52
N GLY A 153 10.71 3.14 -5.48
CA GLY A 153 11.13 2.90 -4.10
C GLY A 153 10.76 1.51 -3.59
N SER A 154 9.57 1.01 -3.92
CA SER A 154 9.14 -0.35 -3.57
C SER A 154 9.99 -1.42 -4.27
N LEU A 155 10.27 -1.25 -5.57
CA LEU A 155 11.14 -2.15 -6.33
C LEU A 155 12.55 -2.20 -5.74
N ASN A 156 13.10 -1.04 -5.40
CA ASN A 156 14.40 -0.95 -4.74
C ASN A 156 14.42 -1.73 -3.41
N SER A 157 13.40 -1.52 -2.56
CA SER A 157 13.27 -2.26 -1.29
C SER A 157 13.19 -3.78 -1.50
N ASN A 158 12.43 -4.23 -2.50
CA ASN A 158 12.28 -5.65 -2.81
C ASN A 158 13.59 -6.27 -3.31
N LEU A 159 14.37 -5.55 -4.12
CA LEU A 159 15.69 -6.02 -4.56
C LEU A 159 16.65 -6.22 -3.38
N PHE A 160 16.65 -5.31 -2.40
CA PHE A 160 17.46 -5.46 -1.18
C PHE A 160 17.02 -6.68 -0.37
N CYS A 161 15.72 -6.87 -0.15
CA CYS A 161 15.20 -8.04 0.57
C CYS A 161 15.55 -9.35 -0.14
N GLY A 162 15.36 -9.39 -1.47
CA GLY A 162 15.72 -10.55 -2.30
C GLY A 162 17.20 -10.91 -2.22
N SER A 163 18.09 -9.91 -2.20
CA SER A 163 19.53 -10.13 -2.06
C SER A 163 19.91 -10.76 -0.71
N ARG A 164 19.26 -10.32 0.38
CA ARG A 164 19.46 -10.90 1.73
C ARG A 164 18.95 -12.33 1.79
N TYR A 165 17.80 -12.60 1.18
CA TYR A 165 17.24 -13.95 1.09
C TYR A 165 18.18 -14.91 0.36
N MET A 166 18.69 -14.51 -0.81
CA MET A 166 19.66 -15.31 -1.58
C MET A 166 20.96 -15.56 -0.80
N TYR A 167 21.46 -14.55 -0.07
CA TYR A 167 22.65 -14.70 0.77
C TYR A 167 22.43 -15.66 1.94
N ALA A 168 21.31 -15.56 2.65
CA ALA A 168 20.98 -16.46 3.76
C ALA A 168 20.79 -17.91 3.28
N ALA A 169 20.09 -18.11 2.15
CA ALA A 169 19.91 -19.41 1.53
C ALA A 169 21.25 -20.05 1.11
N ALA A 170 22.15 -19.28 0.49
CA ALA A 170 23.48 -19.75 0.12
C ALA A 170 24.36 -20.12 1.33
N LYS A 171 24.16 -19.46 2.48
CA LYS A 171 24.88 -19.76 3.72
C LYS A 171 24.36 -21.02 4.42
N GLN A 172 23.07 -21.31 4.33
CA GLN A 172 22.47 -22.54 4.86
C GLN A 172 22.74 -23.77 3.99
N GLY A 173 22.79 -23.62 2.66
CA GLY A 173 23.13 -24.73 1.74
C GLY A 173 24.60 -25.16 1.73
N LYS A 174 25.45 -24.53 2.57
CA LYS A 174 26.88 -24.83 2.69
C LYS A 174 27.24 -25.68 3.92
N ASN A 175 26.25 -26.05 4.74
CA ASN A 175 26.40 -26.91 5.92
C ASN A 175 25.72 -28.26 5.70
#